data_AF-A0A846J081-F1
#
_entry.id   AF-A0A846J081-F1
#
_cell.length_a   1.000
_cell.length_b   1.000
_cell.length_c   1.000
_cell.angle_alpha   90.00
_cell.angle_beta   90.00
_cell.angle_gamma   90.00
#
_symmetry.space_group_name_H-M   'P 1'
#
loop_
_entity.id
_entity.type
_entity.pdbx_description
1 polymer ?
#
loop_
_entity_poly.entity_id
_entity_poly.type
_entity_poly.pdbx_seq_one_letter_code
_entity_poly.pdbx_strand_id
1 'polypeptide(L)'
;MKKTNKFIFIVFIVIFIGLSYRYFSNVDKARVEIASLSSIDVFKFNSFSKFSNDKIGVIYDEEKLSKFKVIMNSLDTSDGIKKMDFPKDANIESFEYSYHIQPNLKYVEDSNVYDGYFLLYILVGDSKGKSYIIFSGTELSYVLDENNTNILKEIFSSVKK
;
A
#
# COMPACT_ATOMS: atom_id res chain seq x y z
N MET A 1 35.63 39.89 -18.70
CA MET A 1 35.63 38.59 -17.97
C MET A 1 35.15 38.68 -16.51
N LYS A 2 35.63 39.60 -15.66
CA LYS A 2 35.23 39.66 -14.23
C LYS A 2 33.73 39.94 -13.96
N LYS A 3 33.06 40.76 -14.77
CA LYS A 3 31.62 41.09 -14.59
C LYS A 3 30.70 39.95 -15.04
N THR A 4 31.00 39.30 -16.16
CA THR A 4 30.23 38.14 -16.67
C THR A 4 30.32 36.95 -15.71
N ASN A 5 31.50 36.69 -15.14
CA ASN A 5 31.68 35.61 -14.16
C ASN A 5 30.93 35.88 -12.84
N LYS A 6 30.83 37.14 -12.40
CA LYS A 6 30.00 37.52 -11.23
C LYS A 6 28.51 37.28 -11.50
N PHE A 7 28.03 37.60 -12.70
CA PHE A 7 26.63 37.39 -13.05
C PHE A 7 26.28 35.89 -13.10
N ILE A 8 27.14 35.08 -13.72
CA ILE A 8 26.98 33.61 -13.76
C ILE A 8 26.96 33.02 -12.34
N PHE A 9 27.86 33.48 -11.46
CA PHE A 9 27.92 33.00 -10.07
C PHE A 9 26.64 33.31 -9.28
N ILE A 10 26.04 34.50 -9.48
CA ILE A 10 24.76 34.87 -8.86
C ILE A 10 23.63 33.96 -9.36
N VAL A 11 23.59 33.67 -10.66
CA VAL A 11 22.58 32.76 -11.24
C VAL A 11 22.68 31.35 -10.63
N PHE A 12 23.90 30.82 -10.47
CA PHE A 12 24.09 29.51 -9.82
C PHE A 12 23.62 29.49 -8.36
N ILE A 13 23.87 30.57 -7.60
CA ILE A 13 23.39 30.67 -6.21
C ILE A 13 21.86 30.66 -6.17
N VAL A 14 21.19 31.42 -7.04
CA VAL A 14 19.72 31.47 -7.07
C VAL A 14 19.12 30.11 -7.44
N ILE A 15 19.73 29.40 -8.41
CA ILE A 15 19.31 28.03 -8.76
C ILE A 15 19.52 27.08 -7.58
N PHE A 16 20.66 27.16 -6.89
CA PHE A 16 20.96 26.31 -5.75
C PHE A 16 19.99 26.55 -4.60
N ILE A 17 19.69 27.82 -4.27
CA ILE A 17 18.69 28.17 -3.24
C ILE A 17 17.31 27.64 -3.63
N GLY A 18 16.90 27.77 -4.90
CA GLY A 18 15.62 27.25 -5.38
C GLY A 18 15.52 25.72 -5.29
N LEU A 19 16.59 25.01 -5.64
CA LEU A 19 16.67 23.55 -5.52
C LEU A 19 16.69 23.10 -4.06
N SER A 20 17.47 23.75 -3.20
CA SER A 20 17.50 23.47 -1.76
C SER A 20 16.15 23.76 -1.11
N TYR A 21 15.51 24.91 -1.42
CA TYR A 21 14.19 25.24 -0.87
C TYR A 21 13.15 24.18 -1.26
N ARG A 22 13.12 23.74 -2.52
CA ARG A 22 12.23 22.66 -2.96
C ARG A 22 12.52 21.34 -2.27
N TYR A 23 13.80 21.01 -2.08
CA TYR A 23 14.23 19.81 -1.36
C TYR A 23 13.80 19.85 0.11
N PHE A 24 14.01 20.96 0.82
CA PHE A 24 13.66 21.13 2.24
C PHE A 24 12.16 21.34 2.49
N SER A 25 11.43 21.98 1.58
CA SER A 25 9.96 22.16 1.69
C SER A 25 9.15 20.87 1.54
N ASN A 26 9.77 19.79 1.05
CA ASN A 26 9.15 18.47 0.92
C ASN A 26 9.44 17.53 2.09
N VAL A 27 10.16 17.98 3.12
CA VAL A 27 10.66 17.11 4.19
C VAL A 27 9.60 16.76 5.25
N ASP A 28 8.50 17.53 5.34
CA ASP A 28 7.57 17.41 6.46
C ASP A 28 6.12 17.09 6.08
N LYS A 29 5.88 16.38 4.96
CA LYS A 29 4.58 15.70 4.84
C LYS A 29 4.61 14.49 5.75
N ALA A 30 4.07 14.65 6.96
CA ALA A 30 3.85 13.55 7.88
C ALA A 30 3.20 12.39 7.13
N ARG A 31 3.79 11.19 7.24
CA ARG A 31 3.27 10.00 6.57
C ARG A 31 1.84 9.77 7.06
N VAL A 32 0.88 9.67 6.13
CA VAL A 32 -0.48 9.26 6.44
C VAL A 32 -0.43 7.86 7.04
N GLU A 33 -0.80 7.74 8.31
CA GLU A 33 -0.75 6.47 9.05
C GLU A 33 -2.16 5.96 9.34
N ILE A 34 -2.37 4.67 9.11
CA ILE A 34 -3.63 4.02 9.49
C ILE A 34 -3.64 3.85 11.00
N ALA A 35 -4.54 4.54 11.68
CA ALA A 35 -4.71 4.44 13.13
C ALA A 35 -5.45 3.16 13.53
N SER A 36 -6.53 2.84 12.82
CA SER A 36 -7.36 1.65 13.09
C SER A 36 -8.11 1.18 11.85
N LEU A 37 -8.53 -0.08 11.88
CA LEU A 37 -9.43 -0.69 10.90
C LEU A 37 -10.72 -1.07 11.62
N SER A 38 -11.87 -0.70 11.05
CA SER A 38 -13.18 -1.08 11.60
C SER A 38 -13.66 -2.42 11.05
N SER A 39 -13.31 -2.72 9.80
CA SER A 39 -13.67 -3.96 9.11
C SER A 39 -12.86 -4.13 7.83
N ILE A 40 -12.87 -5.34 7.28
CA ILE A 40 -12.45 -5.60 5.90
C ILE A 40 -13.60 -6.28 5.20
N ASP A 41 -14.23 -5.59 4.25
CA ASP A 41 -15.20 -6.21 3.35
C ASP A 41 -14.45 -7.07 2.34
N VAL A 42 -14.89 -8.32 2.16
CA VAL A 42 -14.24 -9.29 1.28
C VAL A 42 -15.17 -9.67 0.15
N PHE A 43 -14.66 -9.60 -1.08
CA PHE A 43 -15.38 -9.81 -2.32
C PHE A 43 -14.68 -10.87 -3.16
N LYS A 44 -15.44 -11.51 -4.05
CA LYS A 44 -14.91 -12.49 -4.99
C LYS A 44 -13.91 -11.83 -5.92
N PHE A 45 -12.72 -12.43 -6.03
CA PHE A 45 -11.77 -12.05 -7.07
C PHE A 45 -12.31 -12.48 -8.43
N ASN A 46 -12.62 -11.52 -9.29
CA ASN A 46 -13.17 -11.76 -10.62
C ASN A 46 -12.51 -10.91 -11.72
N SER A 47 -11.62 -9.96 -11.38
CA SER A 47 -10.97 -9.10 -12.37
C SER A 47 -9.75 -8.37 -11.81
N PHE A 48 -8.67 -8.29 -12.61
CA PHE A 48 -7.52 -7.43 -12.31
C PHE A 48 -7.73 -5.95 -12.70
N SER A 49 -8.78 -5.63 -13.46
CA SER A 49 -9.02 -4.27 -13.97
C SER A 49 -10.15 -3.53 -13.26
N LYS A 50 -11.07 -4.26 -12.60
CA LYS A 50 -12.25 -3.69 -11.95
C LYS A 50 -12.46 -4.33 -10.58
N PHE A 51 -12.69 -3.51 -9.57
CA PHE A 51 -13.08 -3.98 -8.24
C PHE A 51 -14.42 -4.72 -8.29
N SER A 52 -14.57 -5.73 -7.42
CA SER A 52 -15.70 -6.65 -7.47
C SER A 52 -16.85 -6.11 -6.63
N ASN A 53 -18.08 -6.40 -7.10
CA ASN A 53 -19.30 -6.11 -6.34
C ASN A 53 -19.86 -7.37 -5.66
N ASP A 54 -19.25 -8.53 -5.88
CA ASP A 54 -19.72 -9.82 -5.38
C ASP A 54 -19.19 -10.06 -3.97
N LYS A 55 -19.88 -9.50 -2.96
CA LYS A 55 -19.47 -9.59 -1.55
C LYS A 55 -19.61 -11.03 -1.03
N ILE A 56 -18.55 -11.54 -0.43
CA ILE A 56 -18.47 -12.89 0.16
C ILE A 56 -18.61 -12.81 1.68
N GLY A 57 -18.03 -11.80 2.31
CA GLY A 57 -18.06 -11.69 3.77
C GLY A 57 -17.46 -10.40 4.29
N VAL A 58 -17.34 -10.31 5.61
CA VAL A 58 -16.70 -9.20 6.32
C VAL A 58 -15.87 -9.76 7.47
N ILE A 59 -14.67 -9.23 7.63
CA ILE A 59 -13.80 -9.52 8.78
C ILE A 59 -13.98 -8.39 9.80
N TYR A 60 -14.43 -8.75 11.00
CA TYR A 60 -14.57 -7.84 12.16
C TYR A 60 -13.66 -8.22 13.34
N ASP A 61 -12.95 -9.34 13.24
CA ASP A 61 -12.07 -9.84 14.29
C ASP A 61 -10.91 -8.86 14.53
N GLU A 62 -10.82 -8.32 15.75
CA GLU A 62 -9.89 -7.25 16.09
C GLU A 62 -8.42 -7.67 15.94
N GLU A 63 -8.08 -8.91 16.26
CA GLU A 63 -6.71 -9.43 16.13
C GLU A 63 -6.30 -9.46 14.64
N LYS A 64 -7.19 -9.95 13.78
CA LYS A 64 -6.97 -9.96 12.32
C LYS A 64 -6.87 -8.57 11.74
N LEU A 65 -7.74 -7.65 12.17
CA LEU A 65 -7.71 -6.25 11.74
C LEU A 65 -6.40 -5.57 12.18
N SER A 66 -5.95 -5.80 13.41
CA SER A 66 -4.68 -5.27 13.92
C SER A 66 -3.48 -5.78 13.12
N LYS A 67 -3.43 -7.09 12.83
CA LYS A 67 -2.40 -7.69 11.97
C LYS A 67 -2.38 -7.06 10.57
N PHE A 68 -3.54 -6.88 9.95
CA PHE A 68 -3.63 -6.24 8.64
C PHE A 68 -3.17 -4.78 8.67
N LYS A 69 -3.50 -4.03 9.73
CA LYS A 69 -3.02 -2.66 9.94
C LYS A 69 -1.51 -2.56 9.89
N VAL A 70 -0.83 -3.47 10.61
CA VAL A 70 0.65 -3.49 10.67
C VAL A 70 1.24 -3.73 9.29
N ILE A 71 0.68 -4.64 8.50
CA ILE A 71 1.11 -4.87 7.11
C ILE A 71 0.94 -3.59 6.28
N MET A 72 -0.24 -2.97 6.31
CA MET A 72 -0.53 -1.78 5.52
C MET A 72 0.36 -0.58 5.89
N ASN A 73 0.61 -0.35 7.18
CA ASN A 73 1.52 0.71 7.63
C ASN A 73 2.99 0.39 7.37
N SER A 74 3.36 -0.84 6.99
CA SER A 74 4.75 -1.23 6.75
C SER A 74 5.11 -1.49 5.28
N LEU A 75 4.19 -1.25 4.34
CA LEU A 75 4.39 -1.51 2.91
C LEU A 75 5.66 -0.89 2.32
N ASP A 76 6.02 0.34 2.73
CA ASP A 76 7.20 1.06 2.23
C ASP A 76 8.40 1.04 3.19
N THR A 77 8.28 0.40 4.36
CA THR A 77 9.29 0.47 5.43
C THR A 77 9.79 -0.88 5.94
N SER A 78 9.15 -1.99 5.54
CA SER A 78 9.55 -3.34 5.92
C SER A 78 10.51 -3.95 4.89
N ASP A 79 11.58 -4.62 5.35
CA ASP A 79 12.47 -5.38 4.46
C ASP A 79 11.76 -6.57 3.77
N GLY A 80 10.71 -7.09 4.42
CA GLY A 80 9.91 -8.22 3.94
C GLY A 80 8.83 -7.85 2.93
N ILE A 81 8.64 -6.55 2.65
CA ILE A 81 7.65 -6.04 1.71
C ILE A 81 8.35 -5.18 0.67
N LYS A 82 8.19 -5.50 -0.61
CA LYS A 82 8.84 -4.77 -1.70
C LYS A 82 7.83 -4.29 -2.71
N LYS A 83 7.91 -3.01 -3.05
CA LYS A 83 7.19 -2.46 -4.19
C LYS A 83 7.64 -3.17 -5.47
N MET A 84 6.70 -3.47 -6.34
CA MET A 84 6.95 -4.14 -7.61
C MET A 84 6.02 -3.62 -8.70
N ASP A 85 6.36 -3.95 -9.95
CA ASP A 85 5.47 -3.73 -11.08
C ASP A 85 4.22 -4.60 -10.97
N PHE A 86 3.14 -4.18 -11.63
CA PHE A 86 1.89 -4.93 -11.67
C PHE A 86 2.13 -6.36 -12.20
N PRO A 87 1.70 -7.42 -11.49
CA PRO A 87 1.99 -8.79 -11.88
C PRO A 87 1.05 -9.27 -13.00
N LYS A 88 1.32 -8.85 -14.24
CA LYS A 88 0.47 -9.08 -15.43
C LYS A 88 0.20 -10.57 -15.70
N ASP A 89 1.15 -11.44 -15.36
CA ASP A 89 1.11 -12.88 -15.65
C ASP A 89 0.78 -13.72 -14.41
N ALA A 90 0.30 -13.11 -13.32
CA ALA A 90 -0.08 -13.85 -12.12
C ALA A 90 -1.27 -14.77 -12.40
N ASN A 91 -1.05 -16.08 -12.25
CA ASN A 91 -2.14 -17.06 -12.26
C ASN A 91 -2.82 -17.09 -10.89
N ILE A 92 -4.07 -16.63 -10.82
CA ILE A 92 -4.88 -16.60 -9.59
C ILE A 92 -4.96 -18.00 -8.95
N GLU A 93 -5.03 -19.06 -9.77
CA GLU A 93 -5.14 -20.45 -9.30
C GLU A 93 -3.88 -20.96 -8.58
N SER A 94 -2.75 -20.25 -8.73
CA SER A 94 -1.51 -20.59 -8.02
C SER A 94 -1.49 -20.10 -6.56
N PHE A 95 -2.50 -19.33 -6.14
CA PHE A 95 -2.61 -18.78 -4.80
C PHE A 95 -3.64 -19.54 -3.96
N GLU A 96 -3.36 -19.69 -2.67
CA GLU A 96 -4.28 -20.31 -1.72
C GLU A 96 -5.58 -19.49 -1.56
N TYR A 97 -5.44 -18.18 -1.43
CA TYR A 97 -6.56 -17.24 -1.38
C TYR A 97 -6.40 -16.14 -2.42
N SER A 98 -7.52 -15.70 -2.97
CA SER A 98 -7.57 -14.58 -3.91
C SER A 98 -8.87 -13.83 -3.72
N TYR A 99 -8.77 -12.56 -3.33
CA TYR A 99 -9.93 -11.73 -3.02
C TYR A 99 -9.75 -10.31 -3.53
N HIS A 100 -10.87 -9.65 -3.77
CA HIS A 100 -10.92 -8.18 -3.74
C HIS A 100 -11.33 -7.80 -2.32
N ILE A 101 -10.66 -6.82 -1.72
CA ILE A 101 -10.93 -6.41 -0.34
C ILE A 101 -11.05 -4.90 -0.22
N GLN A 102 -11.93 -4.46 0.67
CA GLN A 102 -12.09 -3.07 1.06
C GLN A 102 -11.85 -2.94 2.57
N PRO A 103 -10.61 -2.66 3.01
CA PRO A 103 -10.34 -2.29 4.40
C PRO A 103 -10.97 -0.92 4.70
N ASN A 104 -11.91 -0.89 5.63
CA ASN A 104 -12.53 0.34 6.14
C ASN A 104 -11.70 0.82 7.34
N LEU A 105 -11.14 2.01 7.25
CA LEU A 105 -10.08 2.47 8.14
C LEU A 105 -10.29 3.90 8.64
N LYS A 106 -9.60 4.20 9.73
CA LYS A 106 -9.33 5.58 10.17
C LYS A 106 -7.86 5.87 10.03
N TYR A 107 -7.52 7.00 9.43
CA TYR A 107 -6.14 7.45 9.27
C TYR A 107 -5.90 8.80 9.95
N VAL A 108 -4.65 9.04 10.34
CA VAL A 108 -4.22 10.32 10.91
C VAL A 108 -3.45 11.09 9.86
N GLU A 109 -3.89 12.33 9.63
CA GLU A 109 -3.21 13.30 8.78
C GLU A 109 -3.31 14.66 9.49
N ASP A 110 -2.17 15.35 9.65
CA ASP A 110 -2.09 16.66 10.31
C ASP A 110 -2.79 16.72 11.69
N SER A 111 -2.59 15.68 12.52
CA SER A 111 -3.21 15.51 13.85
C SER A 111 -4.74 15.31 13.88
N ASN A 112 -5.38 15.19 12.72
CA ASN A 112 -6.81 14.90 12.61
C ASN A 112 -7.05 13.45 12.20
N VAL A 113 -8.19 12.91 12.62
CA VAL A 113 -8.61 11.53 12.29
C VAL A 113 -9.69 11.58 11.22
N TYR A 114 -9.48 10.87 10.13
CA TYR A 114 -10.40 10.80 9.00
C TYR A 114 -10.83 9.35 8.75
N ASP A 115 -12.08 9.16 8.32
CA ASP A 115 -12.55 7.89 7.80
C ASP A 115 -12.11 7.73 6.34
N GLY A 116 -11.72 6.51 5.96
CA GLY A 116 -11.30 6.19 4.60
C GLY A 116 -11.40 4.71 4.31
N TYR A 117 -11.06 4.35 3.08
CA TYR A 117 -10.95 2.96 2.65
C TYR A 117 -9.95 2.83 1.51
N PHE A 118 -9.44 1.62 1.31
CA PHE A 118 -8.74 1.25 0.08
C PHE A 118 -9.57 0.24 -0.72
N LEU A 119 -9.28 0.15 -2.01
CA LEU A 119 -9.75 -0.95 -2.86
C LEU A 119 -8.51 -1.74 -3.26
N LEU A 120 -8.41 -2.99 -2.80
CA LEU A 120 -7.22 -3.80 -2.98
C LEU A 120 -7.57 -5.14 -3.66
N TYR A 121 -6.66 -5.61 -4.50
CA TYR A 121 -6.61 -7.00 -4.91
C TYR A 121 -5.54 -7.71 -4.09
N ILE A 122 -5.90 -8.81 -3.46
CA ILE A 122 -4.97 -9.60 -2.64
C ILE A 122 -4.88 -11.03 -3.16
N LEU A 123 -3.64 -11.47 -3.39
CA LEU A 123 -3.29 -12.83 -3.80
C LEU A 123 -2.37 -13.41 -2.72
N VAL A 124 -2.82 -14.44 -2.00
CA VAL A 124 -2.16 -14.91 -0.79
C VAL A 124 -1.59 -16.31 -0.99
N GLY A 125 -0.28 -16.44 -0.81
CA GLY A 125 0.45 -17.70 -0.78
C GLY A 125 0.54 -18.41 -2.13
N ASP A 126 1.51 -18.00 -2.96
CA ASP A 126 1.93 -18.75 -4.13
C ASP A 126 2.79 -19.98 -3.77
N SER A 127 3.27 -20.70 -4.79
CA SER A 127 4.16 -21.86 -4.63
C SER A 127 5.51 -21.55 -4.00
N LYS A 128 5.90 -20.27 -3.89
CA LYS A 128 7.11 -19.77 -3.24
C LYS A 128 6.82 -19.13 -1.89
N GLY A 129 5.59 -19.27 -1.39
CA GLY A 129 5.15 -18.66 -0.12
C GLY A 129 5.09 -17.13 -0.15
N LYS A 130 4.96 -16.51 -1.33
CA LYS A 130 4.80 -15.06 -1.50
C LYS A 130 3.33 -14.68 -1.64
N SER A 131 3.04 -13.43 -1.29
CA SER A 131 1.73 -12.81 -1.46
C SER A 131 1.86 -11.47 -2.17
N TYR A 132 0.77 -11.00 -2.74
CA TYR A 132 0.71 -9.74 -3.47
C TYR A 132 -0.44 -8.88 -2.96
N ILE A 133 -0.17 -7.59 -2.78
CA ILE A 133 -1.18 -6.55 -2.55
C ILE A 133 -1.10 -5.57 -3.70
N ILE A 134 -2.23 -5.34 -4.37
CA ILE A 134 -2.34 -4.47 -5.54
C ILE A 134 -3.43 -3.46 -5.27
N PHE A 135 -3.14 -2.17 -5.47
CA PHE A 135 -4.12 -1.10 -5.30
C PHE A 135 -4.97 -0.98 -6.57
N SER A 136 -6.26 -1.29 -6.46
CA SER A 136 -7.22 -1.27 -7.56
C SER A 136 -7.25 0.09 -8.25
N GLY A 137 -7.25 0.09 -9.58
CA GLY A 137 -7.26 1.32 -10.39
C GLY A 137 -5.90 2.03 -10.46
N THR A 138 -4.83 1.39 -9.99
CA THR A 138 -3.46 1.93 -10.05
C THR A 138 -2.46 0.85 -10.48
N GLU A 139 -1.22 1.26 -10.76
CA GLU A 139 -0.11 0.32 -10.98
C GLU A 139 0.64 -0.02 -9.67
N LEU A 140 0.21 0.52 -8.54
CA LEU A 140 0.88 0.34 -7.25
C LEU A 140 0.66 -1.09 -6.72
N SER A 141 1.75 -1.86 -6.68
CA SER A 141 1.75 -3.26 -6.24
C SER A 141 2.93 -3.55 -5.32
N TYR A 142 2.72 -4.51 -4.41
CA TYR A 142 3.74 -4.98 -3.48
C TYR A 142 3.77 -6.51 -3.46
N VAL A 143 4.98 -7.07 -3.34
CA VAL A 143 5.20 -8.47 -2.99
C VAL A 143 5.59 -8.57 -1.53
N LEU A 144 5.03 -9.56 -0.85
CA LEU A 144 5.22 -9.85 0.56
C LEU A 144 5.94 -11.20 0.71
N ASP A 145 6.84 -11.27 1.68
CA ASP A 145 7.58 -12.49 2.01
C ASP A 145 6.72 -13.56 2.71
N GLU A 146 7.37 -14.66 3.12
CA GLU A 146 6.70 -15.81 3.76
C GLU A 146 6.12 -15.43 5.12
N ASN A 147 6.82 -14.60 5.90
CA ASN A 147 6.34 -14.16 7.22
C ASN A 147 5.04 -13.37 7.09
N ASN A 148 5.02 -12.37 6.22
CA ASN A 148 3.81 -11.59 5.96
C ASN A 148 2.71 -12.45 5.31
N THR A 149 3.08 -13.40 4.46
CA THR A 149 2.14 -14.35 3.86
C THR A 149 1.45 -15.21 4.91
N ASN A 150 2.17 -15.71 5.92
CA ASN A 150 1.57 -16.49 7.00
C ASN A 150 0.56 -15.66 7.80
N ILE A 151 0.89 -14.39 8.08
CA ILE A 151 -0.03 -13.45 8.73
C ILE A 151 -1.30 -13.25 7.88
N LEU A 152 -1.15 -13.08 6.56
CA LEU A 152 -2.29 -12.97 5.64
C LEU A 152 -3.15 -14.24 5.62
N LYS A 153 -2.54 -15.44 5.64
CA LYS A 153 -3.28 -16.71 5.74
C LYS A 153 -4.11 -16.76 7.02
N GLU A 154 -3.55 -16.36 8.16
CA GLU A 154 -4.31 -16.29 9.42
C GLU A 154 -5.51 -15.35 9.31
N ILE A 155 -5.33 -14.16 8.73
CA ILE A 155 -6.39 -13.17 8.51
C ILE A 155 -7.51 -13.77 7.65
N PHE A 156 -7.18 -14.34 6.49
CA PHE A 156 -8.17 -14.74 5.48
C PHE A 156 -8.69 -16.19 5.61
N SER A 157 -8.09 -17.02 6.47
CA SER A 157 -8.47 -18.42 6.70
C SER A 157 -9.96 -18.67 7.02
N SER A 158 -10.63 -17.72 7.68
CA SER A 158 -12.02 -17.86 8.13
C SER A 158 -13.05 -17.29 7.14
N VAL A 159 -12.60 -16.70 6.03
CA VAL A 159 -13.52 -16.20 5.01
C VAL A 159 -14.04 -17.40 4.23
N LYS A 160 -15.30 -17.78 4.51
CA LYS A 160 -15.97 -18.86 3.78
C LYS A 160 -16.22 -18.40 2.34
N LYS A 161 -15.73 -19.17 1.36
CA LYS A 161 -16.08 -19.02 -0.05
C LYS A 161 -17.57 -19.27 -0.29
#